data_AF-A0A932FX00-F1
#
_entry.id   AF-A0A932FX00-F1
#
_cell.length_a   1.000
_cell.length_b   1.000
_cell.length_c   1.000
_cell.angle_alpha   90.00
_cell.angle_beta   90.00
_cell.angle_gamma   90.00
#
_symmetry.space_group_name_H-M   'P 1'
#
loop_
_entity.id
_entity.type
_entity.pdbx_description
1 polymer ?
#
loop_
_entity_poly.entity_id
_entity_poly.type
_entity_poly.pdbx_seq_one_letter_code
_entity_poly.pdbx_strand_id
1 'polypeptide(L)' 'MAVARVTRVTASSRESFQDAVTKGLERANKTLRGVSGLEIISQKAKIESGKISEYRVTMDITFILEE' A
#
# COMPACT_ATOMS: atom_id res chain seq x y z
N MET A 1 -1.09 27.10 2.92
CA MET A 1 -1.81 26.23 1.96
C MET A 1 -1.39 24.80 2.26
N ALA A 2 -2.32 23.86 2.41
CA ALA A 2 -1.94 22.46 2.64
C ALA A 2 -1.51 21.83 1.31
N VAL A 3 -0.25 21.39 1.22
CA VAL A 3 0.26 20.64 0.06
C VAL A 3 0.23 19.16 0.41
N ALA A 4 -0.53 18.38 -0.35
CA ALA A 4 -0.55 16.93 -0.21
C ALA A 4 0.36 16.30 -1.25
N ARG A 5 1.08 15.24 -0.85
CA ARG A 5 1.87 14.42 -1.75
C ARG A 5 1.26 13.03 -1.81
N VAL A 6 1.12 12.54 -3.02
CA VAL A 6 0.66 11.18 -3.30
C VAL A 6 1.87 10.35 -3.71
N THR A 7 2.04 9.17 -3.10
CA THR A 7 3.10 8.23 -3.46
C THR A 7 2.52 6.85 -3.70
N ARG A 8 2.82 6.30 -4.88
CA ARG A 8 2.42 4.95 -5.27
C ARG A 8 3.34 3.91 -4.66
N VAL A 9 2.77 2.95 -3.94
CA VAL A 9 3.49 1.83 -3.37
C VAL A 9 2.82 0.51 -3.74
N THR A 10 3.62 -0.54 -3.90
CA THR A 10 3.10 -1.90 -4.07
C THR A 10 3.59 -2.74 -2.91
N ALA A 11 2.64 -3.30 -2.16
CA ALA A 11 2.91 -4.19 -1.05
C ALA A 11 2.51 -5.62 -1.42
N SER A 12 3.16 -6.61 -0.82
CA SER A 12 2.83 -8.01 -1.01
C SER A 12 2.65 -8.75 0.31
N SER A 13 1.80 -9.77 0.30
CA SER A 13 1.57 -10.68 1.41
C SER A 13 1.25 -12.09 0.90
N ARG A 14 1.59 -13.11 1.68
CA ARG A 14 1.21 -14.51 1.39
C ARG A 14 -0.13 -14.89 2.00
N GLU A 15 -0.70 -14.06 2.86
CA GLU A 15 -1.91 -14.38 3.61
C GLU A 15 -3.16 -13.88 2.89
N SER A 16 -3.24 -12.57 2.63
CA SER A 16 -4.40 -11.95 2.00
C SER A 16 -4.10 -10.58 1.40
N PHE A 17 -5.03 -10.05 0.60
CA PHE A 17 -4.99 -8.66 0.14
C PHE A 17 -5.06 -7.65 1.29
N GLN A 18 -5.87 -7.92 2.32
CA GLN A 18 -5.99 -7.04 3.48
C GLN A 18 -4.66 -6.94 4.23
N ASP A 19 -4.00 -8.08 4.46
CA ASP A 19 -2.69 -8.10 5.12
C ASP A 19 -1.62 -7.37 4.29
N ALA A 20 -1.66 -7.49 2.95
CA ALA A 20 -0.77 -6.71 2.08
C ALA A 20 -1.00 -5.19 2.23
N VAL A 21 -2.25 -4.74 2.34
CA VAL A 21 -2.58 -3.32 2.58
C VAL A 21 -2.06 -2.85 3.93
N THR A 22 -2.34 -3.60 5.00
CA THR A 22 -1.88 -3.25 6.36
C THR A 22 -0.36 -3.15 6.41
N LYS A 23 0.36 -4.13 5.86
CA LYS A 23 1.83 -4.12 5.81
C LYS A 23 2.37 -2.98 4.96
N GLY A 24 1.71 -2.66 3.85
CA GLY A 24 2.04 -1.51 3.01
C GLY A 24 1.93 -0.18 3.77
N LEU A 25 0.82 -0.01 4.49
CA LEU A 25 0.55 1.17 5.31
C LEU A 25 1.54 1.27 6.49
N GLU A 26 1.80 0.18 7.21
CA GLU A 26 2.78 0.15 8.30
C GLU A 26 4.17 0.55 7.81
N ARG A 27 4.60 0.01 6.66
CA ARG A 27 5.89 0.37 6.07
C ARG A 27 5.92 1.84 5.64
N ALA A 28 4.83 2.36 5.09
CA ALA A 28 4.71 3.77 4.71
C ALA A 28 4.78 4.70 5.93
N ASN A 29 4.05 4.38 7.01
CA ASN A 29 4.01 5.13 8.27
C ASN A 29 5.39 5.22 8.96
N LYS A 30 6.29 4.26 8.73
CA LYS A 30 7.67 4.35 9.24
C LYS A 30 8.48 5.50 8.64
N THR A 31 8.10 5.97 7.45
CA THR A 31 8.86 7.00 6.70
C THR A 31 8.06 8.27 6.43
N LEU A 32 6.74 8.15 6.29
CA LEU A 32 5.83 9.23 5.94
C LEU A 32 5.03 9.61 7.19
N ARG A 33 5.12 10.87 7.60
CA ARG A 33 4.27 11.45 8.64
C ARG A 33 3.05 12.11 7.99
N GLY A 34 1.96 12.23 8.74
CA GLY A 34 0.74 12.90 8.26
C GLY A 34 -0.02 12.14 7.17
N VAL A 35 0.01 10.79 7.17
CA VAL A 35 -0.79 9.97 6.26
C VAL A 35 -2.28 10.25 6.51
N SER A 36 -2.96 10.77 5.50
CA SER A 36 -4.37 11.18 5.59
C SER A 36 -5.31 10.20 4.89
N GLY A 37 -4.79 9.38 3.96
CA GLY A 37 -5.60 8.43 3.22
C GLY A 37 -4.78 7.52 2.33
N LEU A 38 -5.42 6.45 1.86
CA LEU A 38 -4.87 5.52 0.89
C LEU A 38 -5.96 5.11 -0.10
N GLU A 39 -5.58 4.92 -1.35
CA GLU A 39 -6.46 4.46 -2.42
C GLU A 39 -5.87 3.20 -3.08
N ILE A 40 -6.68 2.17 -3.27
CA ILE A 40 -6.23 0.94 -3.91
C ILE A 40 -6.40 1.08 -5.42
N ILE A 41 -5.28 1.06 -6.14
CA ILE A 41 -5.25 1.19 -7.60
C ILE A 41 -5.42 -0.18 -8.27
N SER A 42 -4.75 -1.20 -7.75
CA SER A 42 -4.88 -2.56 -8.29
C SER A 42 -4.57 -3.64 -7.27
N GLN A 43 -5.25 -4.77 -7.41
CA GLN A 43 -5.00 -5.98 -6.65
C GLN A 43 -4.63 -7.10 -7.63
N LYS A 44 -3.52 -7.77 -7.37
CA LYS A 44 -2.97 -8.83 -8.21
C LYS A 44 -2.59 -10.02 -7.34
N ALA A 45 -2.69 -11.22 -7.88
CA ALA A 45 -2.22 -12.43 -7.21
C ALA A 45 -1.20 -13.14 -8.10
N LYS A 46 -0.11 -13.61 -7.52
CA LYS A 46 0.86 -14.49 -8.15
C LYS A 46 0.38 -15.93 -7.97
N ILE A 47 0.21 -16.64 -9.07
CA ILE A 47 -0.19 -18.05 -9.06
C ILE A 47 1.05 -18.91 -9.32
N GLU A 48 1.32 -19.85 -8.44
CA GLU A 48 2.37 -20.87 -8.61
C GLU A 48 1.73 -22.25 -8.40
N SER A 49 1.98 -23.18 -9.32
CA SER A 49 1.47 -24.55 -9.24
C SER A 49 -0.06 -24.65 -9.03
N GLY A 50 -0.81 -23.75 -9.65
CA GLY A 50 -2.27 -23.70 -9.56
C GLY A 50 -2.83 -23.15 -8.25
N LYS A 51 -1.96 -22.66 -7.34
CA LYS A 51 -2.36 -22.02 -6.08
C LYS A 51 -1.88 -20.58 -6.03
N ILE A 52 -2.59 -19.74 -5.30
CA ILE A 52 -2.13 -18.37 -5.04
C ILE A 52 -0.94 -18.44 -4.09
N SER A 53 0.21 -17.96 -4.56
CA SER A 53 1.48 -17.92 -3.82
C SER A 53 1.68 -16.60 -3.09
N GLU A 54 1.22 -15.50 -3.67
CA GLU A 54 1.43 -14.15 -3.14
C GLU A 54 0.32 -13.20 -3.63
N TYR A 55 -0.22 -12.40 -2.73
CA TYR A 55 -1.12 -11.30 -2.99
C TYR A 55 -0.32 -10.00 -3.07
N ARG A 56 -0.54 -9.20 -4.11
CA ARG A 56 0.10 -7.91 -4.33
C ARG A 56 -0.97 -6.84 -4.46
N VAL A 57 -0.81 -5.76 -3.73
CA VAL A 57 -1.71 -4.60 -3.79
C VAL A 57 -0.90 -3.36 -4.10
N THR A 58 -1.25 -2.70 -5.19
CA THR A 58 -0.74 -1.37 -5.53
C THR A 58 -1.72 -0.34 -5.00
N MET A 59 -1.23 0.57 -4.16
CA MET A 59 -2.00 1.61 -3.52
C MET A 59 -1.28 2.96 -3.61
N ASP A 60 -2.05 4.03 -3.73
CA ASP A 60 -1.57 5.40 -3.69
C ASP A 60 -1.81 5.94 -2.27
N ILE A 61 -0.74 6.33 -1.59
CA ILE A 61 -0.78 6.84 -0.22
C ILE A 61 -0.67 8.36 -0.27
N THR A 62 -1.64 9.02 0.35
CA THR A 62 -1.69 10.48 0.45
C THR A 62 -1.25 10.90 1.84
N PHE A 63 -0.31 11.84 1.90
CA PHE A 63 0.13 12.46 3.14
C PHE A 63 0.28 13.96 2.95
N ILE A 64 -0.03 14.69 4.01
CA ILE A 64 0.10 16.16 4.04
C ILE A 64 1.56 16.49 4.36
N LEU A 65 2.15 17.40 3.59
CA LEU A 65 3.49 17.91 3.87
C LEU A 65 3.40 18.93 5.00
N GLU A 66 4.08 18.64 6.09
CA GLU A 66 4.36 19.60 7.17
C GLU A 66 5.44 20.59 6.68
N GLU A 67 5.38 21.84 7.16
CA GLU A 67 6.37 22.90 6.85
C GLU A 67 7.77 22.61 7.42
#